data_AF-A0A2D7F9J5-F1
#
_entry.id   AF-A0A2D7F9J5-F1
#
_cell.length_a   1.000
_cell.length_b   1.000
_cell.length_c   1.000
_cell.angle_alpha   90.00
_cell.angle_beta   90.00
_cell.angle_gamma   90.00
#
_symmetry.space_group_name_H-M   'P 1'
#
loop_
_entity.id
_entity.type
_entity.pdbx_description
1 polymer ?
#
loop_
_entity_poly.entity_id
_entity_poly.type
_entity_poly.pdbx_seq_one_letter_code
_entity_poly.pdbx_strand_id
1 'polypeptide(L)'
;MQGYVDERTYRQFLMDMRTASVKYHSSKEMNEKREAWSDMIVAISNLLRPLPDSDIGAIQTFIELQGALGDLNEGRTPEVLKPAVKSRQRDNVTYQMHLGAAAAIVDLLIADGLTQETALRKAVELLKKGGAELPTRHKNESSESEAFKRWRDRLGGKEGKQPRFSYAKESHQTIHTASKMLQTDYGFTKEEATKCIVREIWPTLMR
;
A
#
# COMPACT_ATOMS: atom_id res chain seq x y z
N MET A 1 -30.84 -9.96 6.06
CA MET A 1 -29.98 -10.39 4.94
C MET A 1 -29.08 -9.22 4.60
N GLN A 2 -27.76 -9.36 4.80
CA GLN A 2 -26.77 -8.32 4.49
C GLN A 2 -26.61 -8.17 2.97
N GLY A 3 -26.49 -6.93 2.51
CA GLY A 3 -26.46 -6.54 1.10
C GLY A 3 -25.17 -6.94 0.39
N TYR A 4 -25.15 -8.16 -0.14
CA TYR A 4 -24.10 -8.61 -1.04
C TYR A 4 -24.55 -8.39 -2.49
N VAL A 5 -23.63 -7.88 -3.32
CA VAL A 5 -23.77 -7.92 -4.78
C VAL A 5 -23.96 -9.38 -5.18
N ASP A 6 -24.98 -9.68 -5.98
CA ASP A 6 -25.23 -11.05 -6.43
C ASP A 6 -24.09 -11.54 -7.35
N GLU A 7 -23.87 -12.86 -7.33
CA GLU A 7 -22.74 -13.47 -8.05
C GLU A 7 -22.75 -13.18 -9.56
N ARG A 8 -23.93 -13.02 -10.16
CA ARG A 8 -24.05 -12.71 -11.59
C ARG A 8 -23.59 -11.28 -11.87
N THR A 9 -24.03 -10.31 -11.08
CA THR A 9 -23.58 -8.91 -11.18
C THR A 9 -22.07 -8.79 -10.95
N TYR A 10 -21.52 -9.53 -9.99
CA TYR A 10 -20.08 -9.55 -9.74
C TYR A 10 -19.28 -10.17 -10.90
N ARG A 11 -19.75 -11.28 -11.48
CA ARG A 11 -19.11 -11.91 -12.66
C ARG A 11 -19.15 -11.00 -13.89
N GLN A 12 -20.26 -10.31 -14.11
CA GLN A 12 -20.38 -9.34 -15.20
C GLN A 12 -19.41 -8.18 -15.03
N PHE A 13 -19.32 -7.62 -13.82
CA PHE A 13 -18.34 -6.59 -13.47
C PHE A 13 -16.90 -7.03 -13.80
N LEU A 14 -16.49 -8.24 -13.41
CA LEU A 14 -15.14 -8.75 -13.71
C LEU A 14 -14.88 -8.88 -15.21
N MET A 15 -15.88 -9.29 -16.00
CA MET A 15 -15.77 -9.37 -17.46
C MET A 15 -15.66 -7.98 -18.10
N ASP A 16 -16.47 -7.03 -17.66
CA ASP A 16 -16.48 -5.66 -18.19
C ASP A 16 -15.16 -4.93 -17.86
N MET A 17 -14.69 -5.06 -16.61
CA MET A 17 -13.39 -4.51 -16.19
C MET A 17 -12.22 -5.11 -16.97
N ARG A 18 -12.24 -6.43 -17.23
CA ARG A 18 -11.21 -7.09 -18.04
C ARG A 18 -11.21 -6.56 -19.47
N THR A 19 -12.38 -6.41 -20.07
CA THR A 19 -12.55 -5.93 -21.45
C THR A 19 -12.06 -4.49 -21.58
N ALA A 20 -12.52 -3.61 -20.68
CA ALA A 20 -12.12 -2.21 -20.64
C ALA A 20 -10.60 -2.05 -20.36
N SER A 21 -10.02 -2.91 -19.51
CA SER A 21 -8.58 -2.92 -19.24
C SER A 21 -7.77 -3.32 -20.47
N VAL A 22 -8.18 -4.38 -21.19
CA VAL A 22 -7.53 -4.77 -22.45
C VAL A 22 -7.60 -3.64 -23.46
N LYS A 23 -8.78 -3.02 -23.62
CA LYS A 23 -8.99 -1.85 -24.49
C LYS A 23 -8.00 -0.74 -24.13
N TYR A 24 -7.96 -0.30 -22.87
CA TYR A 24 -7.07 0.75 -22.39
C TYR A 24 -5.58 0.50 -22.70
N HIS A 25 -5.09 -0.74 -22.50
CA HIS A 25 -3.69 -1.10 -22.74
C HIS A 25 -3.36 -1.25 -24.23
N SER A 26 -4.34 -1.62 -25.06
CA SER A 26 -4.19 -1.75 -26.52
C SER A 26 -4.33 -0.41 -27.27
N SER A 27 -5.03 0.56 -26.68
CA SER A 27 -5.27 1.88 -27.25
C SER A 27 -4.00 2.72 -27.35
N LYS A 28 -3.79 3.32 -28.52
CA LYS A 28 -2.68 4.27 -28.74
C LYS A 28 -3.15 5.71 -28.67
N GLU A 29 -4.43 5.95 -28.95
CA GLU A 29 -5.00 7.29 -28.96
C GLU A 29 -5.64 7.64 -27.63
N MET A 30 -5.60 8.94 -27.29
CA MET A 30 -6.17 9.42 -26.04
C MET A 30 -7.71 9.26 -26.00
N ASN A 31 -8.38 9.36 -27.15
CA ASN A 31 -9.83 9.19 -27.24
C ASN A 31 -10.26 7.74 -26.96
N GLU A 32 -9.54 6.76 -27.50
CA GLU A 32 -9.77 5.33 -27.21
C GLU A 32 -9.52 5.00 -25.73
N LYS A 33 -8.50 5.64 -25.11
CA LYS A 33 -8.24 5.49 -23.67
C LYS A 33 -9.34 6.10 -22.80
N ARG A 34 -9.91 7.24 -23.21
CA ARG A 34 -11.08 7.85 -22.55
C ARG A 34 -12.29 6.93 -22.63
N GLU A 35 -12.51 6.33 -23.79
CA GLU A 35 -13.60 5.36 -23.99
C GLU A 35 -13.43 4.15 -23.07
N ALA A 36 -12.22 3.60 -22.98
CA ALA A 36 -11.91 2.51 -22.05
C ALA A 36 -12.09 2.92 -20.57
N TRP A 37 -11.80 4.17 -20.21
CA TRP A 37 -12.07 4.67 -18.85
C TRP A 37 -13.57 4.83 -18.57
N SER A 38 -14.34 5.34 -19.52
CA SER A 38 -15.80 5.40 -19.41
C SER A 38 -16.37 4.00 -19.20
N ASP A 39 -15.89 3.00 -19.93
CA ASP A 39 -16.30 1.60 -19.78
C ASP A 39 -16.02 1.06 -18.37
N MET A 40 -14.85 1.36 -17.79
CA MET A 40 -14.52 1.00 -16.40
C MET A 40 -15.43 1.69 -15.37
N ILE A 41 -15.69 2.99 -15.54
CA ILE A 41 -16.55 3.78 -14.65
C ILE A 41 -17.98 3.23 -14.67
N VAL A 42 -18.48 2.86 -15.84
CA VAL A 42 -19.81 2.25 -16.00
C VAL A 42 -19.86 0.87 -15.33
N ALA A 43 -18.83 0.04 -15.49
CA ALA A 43 -18.75 -1.26 -14.84
C ALA A 43 -18.80 -1.16 -13.31
N ILE A 44 -18.01 -0.25 -12.73
CA ILE A 44 -18.01 0.01 -11.27
C ILE A 44 -19.35 0.59 -10.81
N SER A 45 -19.93 1.53 -11.58
CA SER A 45 -21.23 2.11 -11.25
C SER A 45 -22.35 1.06 -11.23
N ASN A 46 -22.33 0.11 -12.18
CA ASN A 46 -23.29 -0.99 -12.22
C ASN A 46 -23.09 -1.98 -11.06
N LEU A 47 -21.85 -2.18 -10.60
CA LEU A 47 -21.54 -2.97 -9.41
C LEU A 47 -22.07 -2.33 -8.12
N LEU A 48 -21.99 -1.00 -8.01
CA LEU A 48 -22.37 -0.25 -6.81
C LEU A 48 -23.88 0.05 -6.73
N ARG A 49 -24.58 0.18 -7.87
CA ARG A 49 -26.02 0.49 -7.94
C ARG A 49 -26.94 -0.42 -7.08
N PRO A 50 -26.74 -1.74 -6.97
CA PRO A 50 -27.61 -2.59 -6.16
C PRO A 50 -27.30 -2.57 -4.65
N LEU A 51 -26.26 -1.84 -4.21
CA LEU A 51 -25.94 -1.73 -2.79
C LEU A 51 -26.98 -0.87 -2.07
N PRO A 52 -27.34 -1.22 -0.82
CA PRO A 52 -28.32 -0.47 -0.06
C PRO A 52 -27.82 0.95 0.26
N ASP A 53 -28.73 1.93 0.22
CA ASP A 53 -28.44 3.35 0.48
C ASP A 53 -27.89 3.65 1.89
N SER A 54 -27.86 2.65 2.78
CA SER A 54 -27.20 2.73 4.08
C SER A 54 -25.66 2.70 4.00
N ASP A 55 -25.08 2.29 2.87
CA ASP A 55 -23.63 2.29 2.66
C ASP A 55 -23.15 3.64 2.10
N ILE A 56 -22.88 4.56 3.01
CA ILE A 56 -22.43 5.93 2.71
C ILE A 56 -21.16 5.93 1.83
N GLY A 57 -20.29 4.92 1.98
CA GLY A 57 -19.07 4.81 1.17
C GLY A 57 -19.39 4.49 -0.29
N ALA A 58 -20.28 3.52 -0.53
CA ALA A 58 -20.70 3.13 -1.88
C ALA A 58 -21.44 4.26 -2.62
N ILE A 59 -22.31 5.01 -1.93
CA ILE A 59 -23.00 6.17 -2.51
C ILE A 59 -22.03 7.28 -2.91
N GLN A 60 -21.09 7.61 -2.02
CA GLN A 60 -20.10 8.66 -2.27
C GLN A 60 -19.24 8.31 -3.50
N THR A 61 -18.76 7.06 -3.57
CA THR A 61 -18.02 6.57 -4.74
C THR A 61 -18.88 6.58 -6.01
N PHE A 62 -20.16 6.19 -5.93
CA PHE A 62 -21.07 6.25 -7.08
C PHE A 62 -21.25 7.67 -7.62
N ILE A 63 -21.45 8.67 -6.75
CA ILE A 63 -21.60 10.08 -7.13
C ILE A 63 -20.31 10.61 -7.79
N GLU A 64 -19.15 10.29 -7.22
CA GLU A 64 -17.84 10.68 -7.77
C GLU A 64 -17.61 10.08 -9.16
N LEU A 65 -18.01 8.83 -9.37
CA LEU A 65 -17.93 8.14 -10.66
C LEU A 65 -18.86 8.77 -11.70
N GLN A 66 -20.07 9.21 -11.33
CA GLN A 66 -20.95 9.94 -12.25
C GLN A 66 -20.37 11.31 -12.63
N GLY A 67 -19.75 12.03 -11.68
CA GLY A 67 -19.03 13.27 -11.96
C GLY A 67 -17.86 13.05 -12.91
N ALA A 68 -17.09 11.98 -12.70
CA ALA A 68 -15.98 11.61 -13.58
C ALA A 68 -16.44 11.23 -15.00
N LEU A 69 -17.59 10.57 -15.14
CA LEU A 69 -18.16 10.28 -16.46
C LEU A 69 -18.59 11.55 -17.20
N GLY A 70 -19.16 12.52 -16.47
CA GLY A 70 -19.49 13.85 -17.00
C GLY A 70 -18.26 14.60 -17.52
N ASP A 71 -17.18 14.60 -16.74
CA ASP A 71 -15.91 15.22 -17.15
C ASP A 71 -15.32 14.56 -18.41
N LEU A 72 -15.36 13.23 -18.51
CA LEU A 72 -14.89 12.51 -19.71
C LEU A 72 -15.72 12.85 -20.96
N ASN A 73 -17.04 12.96 -20.83
CA ASN A 73 -17.95 13.32 -21.93
C ASN A 73 -17.71 14.74 -22.44
N GLU A 74 -17.27 15.64 -21.56
CA GLU A 74 -16.87 17.01 -21.93
C GLU A 74 -15.41 17.10 -22.42
N GLY A 75 -14.72 15.96 -22.55
CA GLY A 75 -13.33 15.90 -22.98
C GLY A 75 -12.31 16.39 -21.94
N ARG A 76 -12.75 16.56 -20.69
CA ARG A 76 -11.92 16.93 -19.53
C ARG A 76 -11.37 15.66 -18.87
N THR A 77 -10.25 15.78 -18.17
CA THR A 77 -9.70 14.67 -17.37
C THR A 77 -10.30 14.74 -15.96
N PRO A 78 -11.07 13.74 -15.52
CA PRO A 78 -11.68 13.71 -14.19
C PRO A 78 -10.65 13.86 -13.07
N GLU A 79 -10.99 14.52 -11.97
CA GLU A 79 -10.07 14.67 -10.82
C GLU A 79 -9.61 13.31 -10.27
N VAL A 80 -10.51 12.32 -10.23
CA VAL A 80 -10.23 10.94 -9.79
C VAL A 80 -9.29 10.18 -10.76
N LEU A 81 -9.23 10.62 -12.02
CA LEU A 81 -8.35 10.05 -13.06
C LEU A 81 -7.11 10.91 -13.31
N LYS A 82 -7.04 12.13 -12.76
CA LYS A 82 -5.78 12.85 -12.72
C LYS A 82 -4.83 11.93 -11.97
N PRO A 83 -3.64 11.65 -12.55
CA PRO A 83 -2.66 10.84 -11.84
C PRO A 83 -2.51 11.48 -10.48
N ALA A 84 -2.82 10.73 -9.42
CA ALA A 84 -2.70 11.19 -8.04
C ALA A 84 -1.35 11.91 -7.99
N VAL A 85 -1.39 13.24 -7.86
CA VAL A 85 -0.21 14.13 -7.98
C VAL A 85 0.91 13.37 -7.33
N LYS A 86 1.91 12.90 -8.10
CA LYS A 86 2.93 11.90 -7.66
C LYS A 86 3.09 12.11 -6.18
N SER A 87 2.47 11.25 -5.35
CA SER A 87 2.43 11.56 -3.94
C SER A 87 3.90 11.70 -3.57
N ARG A 88 4.29 12.83 -2.95
CA ARG A 88 5.69 13.03 -2.57
C ARG A 88 6.09 11.72 -1.94
N GLN A 89 7.15 11.03 -2.40
CA GLN A 89 7.44 9.61 -2.05
C GLN A 89 7.11 9.21 -0.60
N ARG A 90 7.27 10.15 0.33
CA ARG A 90 6.84 10.13 1.74
C ARG A 90 5.37 9.77 2.03
N ASP A 91 4.43 10.03 1.12
CA ASP A 91 2.99 9.82 1.25
C ASP A 91 2.50 8.60 0.43
N ASN A 92 3.42 7.83 -0.17
CA ASN A 92 3.09 6.57 -0.83
C ASN A 92 2.89 5.48 0.24
N VAL A 93 1.71 4.85 0.23
CA VAL A 93 1.32 3.80 1.20
C VAL A 93 2.32 2.64 1.18
N THR A 94 2.69 2.13 0.01
CA THR A 94 3.66 1.03 -0.15
C THR A 94 5.02 1.40 0.44
N TYR A 95 5.49 2.62 0.15
CA TYR A 95 6.73 3.14 0.74
C TYR A 95 6.67 3.17 2.27
N GLN A 96 5.57 3.65 2.85
CA GLN A 96 5.42 3.70 4.30
C GLN A 96 5.36 2.32 4.95
N MET A 97 4.61 1.39 4.36
CA MET A 97 4.51 0.01 4.86
C MET A 97 5.87 -0.69 4.83
N HIS A 98 6.61 -0.59 3.71
CA HIS A 98 7.94 -1.18 3.57
C HIS A 98 8.92 -0.66 4.63
N LEU A 99 8.96 0.66 4.84
CA LEU A 99 9.85 1.25 5.84
C LEU A 99 9.40 0.96 7.28
N GLY A 100 8.10 0.87 7.52
CA GLY A 100 7.52 0.46 8.80
C GLY A 100 7.91 -0.97 9.18
N ALA A 101 7.70 -1.93 8.28
CA ALA A 101 8.12 -3.31 8.47
C ALA A 101 9.65 -3.44 8.62
N ALA A 102 10.44 -2.69 7.84
CA ALA A 102 11.89 -2.69 7.97
C ALA A 102 12.35 -2.16 9.34
N ALA A 103 11.68 -1.13 9.86
CA ALA A 103 11.99 -0.59 11.17
C ALA A 103 11.69 -1.62 12.28
N ALA A 104 10.62 -2.41 12.14
CA ALA A 104 10.33 -3.50 13.09
C ALA A 104 11.37 -4.63 12.99
N ILE A 105 11.85 -4.96 11.78
CA ILE A 105 12.96 -5.92 11.63
C ILE A 105 14.23 -5.44 12.32
N VAL A 106 14.57 -4.15 12.23
CA VAL A 106 15.70 -3.59 12.99
C VAL A 106 15.50 -3.81 14.48
N ASP A 107 14.31 -3.53 15.01
CA ASP A 107 14.00 -3.69 16.43
C ASP A 107 14.12 -5.15 16.87
N LEU A 108 13.60 -6.08 16.08
CA LEU A 108 13.71 -7.53 16.34
C LEU A 108 15.17 -8.02 16.31
N LEU A 109 15.95 -7.60 15.30
CA LEU A 109 17.36 -7.96 15.17
C LEU A 109 18.21 -7.42 16.33
N ILE A 110 17.96 -6.18 16.77
CA ILE A 110 18.63 -5.61 17.95
C ILE A 110 18.26 -6.40 19.21
N ALA A 111 16.98 -6.73 19.33
CA ALA A 111 16.49 -7.52 20.46
C ALA A 111 17.10 -8.94 20.46
N ASP A 112 17.47 -9.47 19.29
CA ASP A 112 18.19 -10.74 19.08
C ASP A 112 19.72 -10.62 19.29
N GLY A 113 20.21 -9.45 19.72
CA GLY A 113 21.62 -9.24 20.10
C GLY A 113 22.50 -8.61 19.02
N LEU A 114 21.95 -8.21 17.87
CA LEU A 114 22.72 -7.44 16.88
C LEU A 114 22.94 -6.00 17.34
N THR A 115 24.09 -5.43 16.96
CA THR A 115 24.31 -3.99 17.12
C THR A 115 23.33 -3.21 16.23
N GLN A 116 22.99 -1.99 16.65
CA GLN A 116 22.12 -1.11 15.86
C GLN A 116 22.67 -0.88 14.45
N GLU A 117 23.99 -0.72 14.29
CA GLU A 117 24.60 -0.51 12.99
C GLU A 117 24.43 -1.73 12.06
N THR A 118 24.70 -2.93 12.57
CA THR A 118 24.55 -4.16 11.79
C THR A 118 23.07 -4.43 11.44
N ALA A 119 22.16 -4.20 12.37
CA ALA A 119 20.72 -4.36 12.14
C ALA A 119 20.20 -3.39 11.07
N LEU A 120 20.59 -2.11 11.13
CA LEU A 120 20.25 -1.11 10.12
C LEU A 120 20.76 -1.49 8.74
N ARG A 121 22.03 -1.94 8.64
CA ARG A 121 22.62 -2.36 7.36
C ARG A 121 21.86 -3.54 6.75
N LYS A 122 21.50 -4.55 7.56
CA LYS A 122 20.70 -5.69 7.12
C LYS A 122 19.30 -5.26 6.65
N ALA A 123 18.63 -4.37 7.38
CA ALA A 123 17.31 -3.89 6.99
C ALA A 123 17.33 -3.10 5.66
N VAL A 124 18.34 -2.25 5.46
CA VAL A 124 18.55 -1.53 4.18
C VAL A 124 18.80 -2.52 3.04
N GLU A 125 19.61 -3.55 3.26
CA GLU A 125 19.84 -4.60 2.27
C GLU A 125 18.56 -5.36 1.92
N LEU A 126 17.74 -5.70 2.92
CA LEU A 126 16.45 -6.36 2.74
C LEU A 126 15.46 -5.50 1.96
N LEU A 127 15.40 -4.19 2.26
CA LEU A 127 14.61 -3.22 1.51
C LEU A 127 15.03 -3.20 0.04
N LYS A 128 16.34 -3.11 -0.25
CA LYS A 128 16.87 -3.13 -1.62
C LYS A 128 16.55 -4.44 -2.35
N LYS A 129 16.74 -5.58 -1.69
CA LYS A 129 16.43 -6.91 -2.26
C LYS A 129 14.95 -7.04 -2.60
N GLY A 130 14.07 -6.44 -1.81
CA GLY A 130 12.63 -6.37 -2.07
C GLY A 130 12.22 -5.30 -3.08
N GLY A 131 13.16 -4.59 -3.71
CA GLY A 131 12.84 -3.50 -4.64
C GLY A 131 12.20 -2.28 -3.99
N ALA A 132 12.26 -2.17 -2.66
CA ALA A 132 11.68 -1.06 -1.93
C ALA A 132 12.55 0.19 -2.02
N GLU A 133 11.90 1.35 -2.14
CA GLU A 133 12.58 2.64 -2.11
C GLU A 133 13.09 2.97 -0.69
N LEU A 134 14.27 3.58 -0.62
CA LEU A 134 14.89 4.03 0.64
C LEU A 134 14.62 5.51 0.92
N PRO A 135 14.69 5.95 2.18
CA PRO A 135 14.61 7.38 2.51
C PRO A 135 15.71 8.18 1.82
N THR A 136 15.35 9.37 1.34
CA THR A 136 16.30 10.29 0.70
C THR A 136 17.41 10.68 1.69
N ARG A 137 18.66 10.52 1.25
CA ARG A 137 19.84 10.93 2.00
C ARG A 137 20.00 12.45 2.01
N HIS A 138 20.24 13.04 3.17
CA HIS A 138 20.61 14.44 3.30
C HIS A 138 22.13 14.62 3.07
N LYS A 139 22.57 15.83 2.71
CA LYS A 139 23.98 16.11 2.37
C LYS A 139 24.97 15.78 3.50
N ASN A 140 24.52 15.77 4.74
CA ASN A 140 25.32 15.49 5.94
C ASN A 140 25.30 14.01 6.38
N GLU A 141 24.62 13.13 5.64
CA GLU A 141 24.56 11.71 5.97
C GLU A 141 25.59 10.92 5.16
N SER A 142 26.39 10.13 5.87
CA SER A 142 27.46 9.30 5.35
C SER A 142 26.95 8.08 4.59
N SER A 143 25.73 7.61 4.89
CA SER A 143 25.18 6.36 4.32
C SER A 143 23.65 6.34 4.24
N GLU A 144 23.11 5.41 3.45
CA GLU A 144 21.67 5.13 3.41
C GLU A 144 21.15 4.59 4.76
N SER A 145 21.99 3.86 5.49
CA SER A 145 21.67 3.37 6.85
C SER A 145 21.45 4.52 7.83
N GLU A 146 22.18 5.64 7.68
CA GLU A 146 21.92 6.86 8.46
C GLU A 146 20.60 7.53 8.06
N ALA A 147 20.34 7.64 6.75
CA ALA A 147 19.07 8.17 6.24
C ALA A 147 17.87 7.37 6.75
N PHE A 148 18.00 6.04 6.76
CA PHE A 148 17.01 5.13 7.31
C PHE A 148 16.89 5.21 8.83
N LYS A 149 18.02 5.30 9.56
CA LYS A 149 18.04 5.52 11.00
C LYS A 149 17.26 6.77 11.39
N ARG A 150 17.54 7.91 10.76
CA ARG A 150 16.80 9.16 11.01
C ARG A 150 15.31 8.98 10.73
N TRP A 151 14.95 8.28 9.64
CA TRP A 151 13.55 8.02 9.34
C TRP A 151 12.87 7.15 10.42
N ARG A 152 13.53 6.09 10.90
CA ARG A 152 13.06 5.25 12.01
C ARG A 152 12.94 6.06 13.31
N ASP A 153 13.90 6.92 13.62
CA ASP A 153 13.85 7.79 14.80
C ASP A 153 12.65 8.76 14.74
N ARG A 154 12.29 9.24 13.53
CA ARG A 154 11.09 10.06 13.32
C ARG A 154 9.79 9.27 13.53
N LEU A 155 9.76 7.99 13.12
CA LEU A 155 8.62 7.09 13.34
C LEU A 155 8.35 6.86 14.84
N GLY A 156 9.41 6.68 15.64
CA GLY A 156 9.31 6.56 17.10
C GLY A 156 9.10 7.89 17.86
N GLY A 157 9.39 9.02 17.22
CA GLY A 157 9.30 10.35 17.82
C GLY A 157 7.93 11.02 17.74
N LYS A 158 7.89 12.33 18.06
CA LYS A 158 6.68 13.15 17.97
C LYS A 158 6.09 13.18 16.55
N GLU A 159 6.94 13.15 15.52
CA GLU A 159 6.52 13.14 14.12
C GLU A 159 5.73 11.89 13.73
N GLY A 160 6.07 10.72 14.30
CA GLY A 160 5.33 9.50 14.04
C GLY A 160 3.87 9.54 14.47
N LYS A 161 3.45 10.50 15.32
CA LYS A 161 2.04 10.71 15.69
C LYS A 161 1.21 11.33 14.56
N GLN A 162 1.85 11.81 13.50
CA GLN A 162 1.15 12.44 12.38
C GLN A 162 0.45 11.39 11.52
N PRO A 163 -0.73 11.70 10.95
CA PRO A 163 -1.50 10.75 10.12
C PRO A 163 -0.69 10.17 8.95
N ARG A 164 0.24 10.93 8.39
CA ARG A 164 1.16 10.48 7.33
C ARG A 164 2.15 9.38 7.75
N PHE A 165 2.08 8.83 8.95
CA PHE A 165 2.88 7.67 9.37
C PHE A 165 1.99 6.50 9.82
N SER A 166 0.67 6.58 9.63
CA SER A 166 -0.28 5.56 10.08
C SER A 166 0.06 4.18 9.52
N TYR A 167 0.25 4.07 8.20
CA TYR A 167 0.57 2.81 7.53
C TYR A 167 1.92 2.24 7.96
N ALA A 168 2.93 3.11 8.15
CA ALA A 168 4.23 2.69 8.68
C ALA A 168 4.10 2.11 10.09
N LYS A 169 3.30 2.75 10.96
CA LYS A 169 3.07 2.29 12.33
C LYS A 169 2.29 0.99 12.39
N GLU A 170 1.26 0.86 11.58
CA GLU A 170 0.46 -0.35 11.49
C GLU A 170 1.31 -1.52 11.02
N SER A 171 2.08 -1.34 9.94
CA SER A 171 3.01 -2.37 9.45
C SER A 171 4.07 -2.74 10.49
N HIS A 172 4.64 -1.75 11.18
CA HIS A 172 5.59 -1.97 12.28
C HIS A 172 4.97 -2.81 13.42
N GLN A 173 3.76 -2.46 13.87
CA GLN A 173 3.05 -3.17 14.92
C GLN A 173 2.64 -4.58 14.50
N THR A 174 2.25 -4.79 13.24
CA THR A 174 1.89 -6.10 12.70
C THR A 174 3.06 -7.06 12.75
N ILE A 175 4.27 -6.63 12.38
CA ILE A 175 5.48 -7.46 12.49
C ILE A 175 5.78 -7.86 13.94
N HIS A 176 5.67 -6.92 14.88
CA HIS A 176 5.87 -7.23 16.30
C HIS A 176 4.80 -8.18 16.85
N THR A 177 3.54 -8.02 16.41
CA THR A 177 2.44 -8.90 16.80
C THR A 177 2.68 -10.32 16.28
N ALA A 178 3.04 -10.46 15.00
CA ALA A 178 3.39 -11.75 14.41
C ALA A 178 4.59 -12.40 15.13
N SER A 179 5.64 -11.64 15.44
CA SER A 179 6.79 -12.15 16.20
C SER A 179 6.40 -12.63 17.61
N LYS A 180 5.47 -11.94 18.29
CA LYS A 180 4.95 -12.38 19.59
C LYS A 180 4.11 -13.64 19.47
N MET A 181 3.20 -13.70 18.50
CA MET A 181 2.36 -14.88 18.25
C MET A 181 3.21 -16.13 17.96
N LEU A 182 4.26 -15.99 17.15
CA LEU A 182 5.21 -17.09 16.91
C LEU A 182 5.84 -17.61 18.21
N GLN A 183 6.17 -16.72 19.16
CA GLN A 183 6.76 -17.11 20.44
C GLN A 183 5.73 -17.71 21.40
N THR A 184 4.55 -17.09 21.54
CA THR A 184 3.55 -17.49 22.54
C THR A 184 2.73 -18.70 22.10
N ASP A 185 2.31 -18.72 20.84
CA ASP A 185 1.30 -19.66 20.36
C ASP A 185 1.95 -20.86 19.65
N TYR A 186 3.12 -20.64 19.04
CA TYR A 186 3.87 -21.67 18.32
C TYR A 186 5.15 -22.12 19.03
N GLY A 187 5.48 -21.52 20.19
CA GLY A 187 6.60 -21.94 21.03
C GLY A 187 7.99 -21.62 20.45
N PHE A 188 8.08 -20.69 19.48
CA PHE A 188 9.36 -20.33 18.88
C PHE A 188 10.21 -19.58 19.90
N THR A 189 11.52 -19.82 19.89
CA THR A 189 12.45 -18.90 20.54
C THR A 189 12.43 -17.54 19.84
N LYS A 190 12.91 -16.50 20.53
CA LYS A 190 13.00 -15.15 19.96
C LYS A 190 13.83 -15.11 18.67
N GLU A 191 14.91 -15.88 18.61
CA GLU A 191 15.78 -16.01 17.45
C GLU A 191 15.03 -16.69 16.29
N GLU A 192 14.33 -17.79 16.55
CA GLU A 192 13.52 -18.51 15.55
C GLU A 192 12.39 -17.65 15.00
N ALA A 193 11.68 -16.92 15.87
CA ALA A 193 10.63 -15.99 15.45
C ALA A 193 11.19 -14.87 14.56
N THR A 194 12.36 -14.32 14.91
CA THR A 194 13.04 -13.29 14.10
C THR A 194 13.46 -13.85 12.75
N LYS A 195 14.04 -15.06 12.71
CA LYS A 195 14.42 -15.74 11.46
C LYS A 195 13.19 -16.01 10.57
N CYS A 196 12.09 -16.49 11.15
CA CYS A 196 10.83 -16.73 10.44
C CYS A 196 10.26 -15.43 9.84
N ILE A 197 10.22 -14.37 10.62
CA ILE A 197 9.75 -13.04 10.16
C ILE A 197 10.60 -12.57 8.97
N VAL A 198 11.92 -12.65 9.06
CA VAL A 198 12.83 -12.15 8.01
C VAL A 198 12.80 -13.03 6.76
N ARG A 199 12.66 -14.36 6.89
CA ARG A 199 12.73 -15.29 5.77
C ARG A 199 11.40 -15.53 5.07
N GLU A 200 10.31 -15.61 5.81
CA GLU A 200 9.01 -16.07 5.28
C GLU A 200 8.00 -14.92 5.20
N ILE A 201 7.88 -14.13 6.26
CA ILE A 201 6.84 -13.08 6.35
C ILE A 201 7.27 -11.84 5.56
N TRP A 202 8.52 -11.41 5.72
CA TRP A 202 9.04 -10.22 5.04
C TRP A 202 8.93 -10.32 3.51
N PRO A 203 9.43 -11.36 2.82
CA PRO A 203 9.31 -11.41 1.36
C PRO A 203 7.88 -11.41 0.85
N THR A 204 6.92 -11.89 1.65
CA THR A 204 5.50 -11.86 1.33
C THR A 204 4.93 -10.44 1.41
N LEU A 205 5.41 -9.63 2.34
CA LEU A 205 4.98 -8.23 2.51
C LEU A 205 5.58 -7.26 1.47
N MET A 206 6.68 -7.66 0.82
CA MET A 206 7.39 -6.80 -0.15
C MET A 206 7.05 -7.12 -1.62
N ARG A 207 6.12 -8.04 -1.88
CA ARG A 207 5.61 -8.39 -3.21
C ARG A 207 4.31 -7.65 -3.51
#